data_AF-A0A1E3FRQ6-F1
#
_entry.id   AF-A0A1E3FRQ6-F1
#
_cell.length_a   1.000
_cell.length_b   1.000
_cell.length_c   1.000
_cell.angle_alpha   90.00
_cell.angle_beta   90.00
_cell.angle_gamma   90.00
#
_symmetry.space_group_name_H-M   'P 1'
#
loop_
_entity.id
_entity.type
_entity.pdbx_description
1 polymer ?
#
loop_
_entity_poly.entity_id
_entity_poly.type
_entity_poly.pdbx_seq_one_letter_code
_entity_poly.pdbx_strand_id
1 'polypeptide(L)'
;MRGWAQRLDQSRVRSRADKTELLPLPKAIRDALSLEYHLQLEALRAGAGSLTALRILLRVAMAAAMLRELGYGGRRLHTADEYERIAGNAYESGEEGRYGFDPAAFLTFAALVTDHDLQLEIAPVRVIDIVARQLERPSAAQ
;
A
#
# COMPACT_ATOMS: atom_id res chain seq x y z
N MET A 1 -13.83 -25.00 39.38
CA MET A 1 -14.51 -24.76 38.07
C MET A 1 -14.06 -23.49 37.32
N ARG A 2 -13.23 -22.59 37.89
CA ARG A 2 -12.84 -21.31 37.25
C ARG A 2 -11.93 -21.40 35.99
N GLY A 3 -11.14 -22.46 35.83
CA GLY A 3 -10.19 -22.57 34.71
C GLY A 3 -10.81 -22.91 33.34
N TRP A 4 -12.05 -23.39 33.30
CA TRP A 4 -12.72 -23.74 32.03
C TRP A 4 -13.31 -22.51 31.33
N ALA A 5 -13.91 -21.58 32.08
CA ALA A 5 -14.47 -20.35 31.54
C ALA A 5 -13.38 -19.46 30.89
N GLN A 6 -12.22 -19.37 31.53
CA GLN A 6 -11.08 -18.61 31.02
C GLN A 6 -10.52 -19.18 29.70
N ARG A 7 -10.49 -20.52 29.56
CA ARG A 7 -10.06 -21.17 28.30
C ARG A 7 -11.07 -20.96 27.16
N LEU A 8 -12.37 -20.97 27.47
CA LEU A 8 -13.42 -20.70 26.48
C LEU A 8 -13.43 -19.23 26.04
N ASP A 9 -13.12 -18.30 26.94
CA ASP A 9 -12.99 -16.89 26.60
C ASP A 9 -11.76 -16.66 25.69
N GLN A 10 -10.61 -17.25 26.03
CA GLN A 10 -9.43 -17.21 25.17
C GLN A 10 -9.66 -17.84 23.80
N SER A 11 -10.37 -18.98 23.71
CA SER A 11 -10.68 -19.60 22.41
C SER A 11 -11.66 -18.79 21.58
N ARG A 12 -12.62 -18.10 22.21
CA ARG A 12 -13.55 -17.17 21.55
C ARG A 12 -12.84 -15.92 21.05
N VAL A 13 -11.94 -15.34 21.85
CA VAL A 13 -11.12 -14.19 21.43
C VAL A 13 -10.22 -14.59 20.26
N ARG A 14 -9.59 -15.76 20.31
CA ARG A 14 -8.75 -16.26 19.21
C ARG A 14 -9.56 -16.55 17.95
N SER A 15 -10.71 -17.22 18.07
CA SER A 15 -11.61 -17.44 16.94
C SER A 15 -12.17 -16.13 16.35
N ARG A 16 -12.39 -15.09 17.16
CA ARG A 16 -12.76 -13.76 16.67
C ARG A 16 -11.61 -13.09 15.94
N ALA A 17 -10.38 -13.16 16.46
CA ALA A 17 -9.19 -12.67 15.79
C ALA A 17 -8.96 -13.38 14.44
N ASP A 18 -9.04 -14.71 14.42
CA ASP A 18 -8.92 -15.54 13.21
C ASP A 18 -9.99 -15.17 12.16
N LYS A 19 -11.22 -14.82 12.60
CA LYS A 19 -12.29 -14.35 11.71
C LYS A 19 -12.05 -12.93 11.21
N THR A 20 -11.52 -12.03 12.04
CA THR A 20 -11.19 -10.67 11.65
C THR A 20 -10.06 -10.63 10.62
N GLU A 21 -9.13 -11.57 10.67
CA GLU A 21 -8.08 -11.74 9.65
C GLU A 21 -8.61 -12.07 8.25
N LEU A 22 -9.83 -12.62 8.16
CA LEU A 22 -10.51 -12.94 6.91
C LEU A 22 -11.35 -11.77 6.37
N LEU A 23 -11.52 -10.71 7.16
CA LEU A 23 -12.25 -9.51 6.75
C LEU A 23 -11.29 -8.47 6.16
N PRO A 24 -11.77 -7.57 5.30
CA PRO A 24 -10.99 -6.42 4.86
C PRO A 24 -10.60 -5.48 6.01
N LEU A 25 -9.67 -4.57 5.72
CA LEU A 25 -9.27 -3.53 6.68
C LEU A 25 -10.50 -2.73 7.15
N PRO A 26 -10.55 -2.36 8.45
CA PRO A 26 -11.53 -1.39 8.93
C PRO A 26 -11.49 -0.11 8.10
N LYS A 27 -12.67 0.40 7.70
CA LYS A 27 -12.80 1.59 6.84
C LYS A 27 -11.97 2.78 7.33
N ALA A 28 -11.92 3.04 8.63
CA ALA A 28 -11.12 4.15 9.18
C ALA A 28 -9.62 4.03 8.88
N ILE A 29 -9.07 2.81 8.88
CA ILE A 29 -7.66 2.57 8.55
C ILE A 29 -7.44 2.76 7.05
N ARG A 30 -8.33 2.20 6.22
CA ARG A 30 -8.29 2.35 4.77
C ARG A 30 -8.37 3.82 4.35
N ASP A 31 -9.30 4.58 4.91
CA ASP A 31 -9.48 6.00 4.60
C ASP A 31 -8.23 6.82 5.00
N ALA A 32 -7.58 6.48 6.11
CA ALA A 32 -6.33 7.13 6.53
C ALA A 32 -5.18 6.84 5.56
N LEU A 33 -5.00 5.58 5.14
CA LEU A 33 -3.97 5.18 4.17
C LEU A 33 -4.21 5.83 2.81
N SER A 34 -5.46 5.77 2.32
CA SER A 34 -5.86 6.41 1.06
C SER A 34 -5.54 7.90 1.08
N LEU A 35 -5.94 8.61 2.15
CA LEU A 35 -5.64 10.03 2.32
C LEU A 35 -4.13 10.30 2.30
N GLU A 36 -3.33 9.51 3.02
CA GLU A 36 -1.88 9.67 3.03
C GLU A 36 -1.29 9.54 1.61
N TYR A 37 -1.66 8.50 0.87
CA TYR A 37 -1.15 8.25 -0.47
C TYR A 37 -1.52 9.36 -1.46
N HIS A 38 -2.78 9.80 -1.45
CA HIS A 38 -3.24 10.90 -2.30
C HIS A 38 -2.57 12.22 -1.93
N LEU A 39 -2.31 12.49 -0.65
CA LEU A 39 -1.56 13.68 -0.22
C LEU A 39 -0.11 13.66 -0.72
N GLN A 40 0.57 12.52 -0.65
CA GLN A 40 1.93 12.41 -1.20
C GLN A 40 1.96 12.61 -2.72
N LEU A 41 0.97 12.07 -3.43
CA LEU A 41 0.83 12.25 -4.87
C LEU A 41 0.54 13.71 -5.24
N GLU A 42 -0.33 14.39 -4.50
CA GLU A 42 -0.60 15.82 -4.70
C GLU A 42 0.62 16.69 -4.39
N ALA A 43 1.42 16.34 -3.38
CA ALA A 43 2.69 17.04 -3.11
C ALA A 43 3.66 16.95 -4.30
N LEU A 44 3.78 15.77 -4.92
CA LEU A 44 4.60 15.57 -6.13
C LEU A 44 4.00 16.30 -7.34
N ARG A 45 2.69 16.34 -7.50
CA ARG A 45 2.03 17.14 -8.54
C ARG A 45 2.35 18.64 -8.38
N ALA A 46 2.40 19.13 -7.15
CA ALA A 46 2.70 20.52 -6.83
C ALA A 46 4.20 20.87 -6.91
N GLY A 47 5.08 19.90 -7.16
CA GLY A 47 6.53 20.10 -7.13
C GLY A 47 7.08 20.36 -5.72
N ALA A 48 6.35 19.92 -4.68
CA ALA A 48 6.69 20.05 -3.27
C ALA A 48 6.89 18.67 -2.62
N GLY A 49 7.23 17.65 -3.43
CA GLY A 49 7.42 16.29 -2.96
C GLY A 49 8.76 16.10 -2.25
N SER A 50 8.75 15.28 -1.20
CA SER A 50 9.94 14.80 -0.49
C SER A 50 10.44 13.46 -1.05
N LEU A 51 11.65 13.04 -0.69
CA LEU A 51 12.11 11.68 -1.00
C LEU A 51 11.20 10.63 -0.35
N THR A 52 10.64 10.95 0.82
CA THR A 52 9.63 10.13 1.49
C THR A 52 8.37 9.97 0.65
N ALA A 53 7.88 11.02 -0.02
CA ALA A 53 6.72 10.95 -0.90
C ALA A 53 6.95 9.96 -2.06
N LEU A 54 8.11 10.06 -2.74
CA LEU A 54 8.50 9.13 -3.79
C LEU A 54 8.58 7.68 -3.27
N ARG A 55 9.21 7.48 -2.11
CA ARG A 55 9.35 6.15 -1.50
C ARG A 55 8.00 5.55 -1.11
N ILE A 56 7.07 6.34 -0.56
CA ILE A 56 5.72 5.89 -0.21
C ILE A 56 5.01 5.40 -1.47
N LEU A 57 5.01 6.19 -2.55
CA LEU A 57 4.32 5.80 -3.78
C LEU A 57 4.95 4.59 -4.48
N LEU A 58 6.28 4.42 -4.42
CA LEU A 58 6.92 3.18 -4.88
C LEU A 58 6.52 1.97 -4.04
N ARG A 59 6.38 2.13 -2.71
CA ARG A 59 5.87 1.06 -1.85
C ARG A 59 4.43 0.70 -2.17
N VAL A 60 3.59 1.70 -2.50
CA VAL A 60 2.23 1.47 -3.01
C VAL A 60 2.25 0.70 -4.33
N ALA A 61 3.16 1.03 -5.26
CA ALA A 61 3.32 0.31 -6.53
C ALA A 61 3.65 -1.17 -6.32
N MET A 62 4.61 -1.47 -5.44
CA MET A 62 4.99 -2.84 -5.08
C MET A 62 3.84 -3.57 -4.39
N ALA A 63 3.19 -2.94 -3.39
CA ALA A 63 2.06 -3.53 -2.69
C ALA A 63 0.92 -3.87 -3.66
N ALA A 64 0.61 -2.97 -4.58
CA ALA A 64 -0.46 -3.17 -5.56
C ALA A 64 -0.14 -4.29 -6.55
N ALA A 65 1.13 -4.44 -6.95
CA ALA A 65 1.56 -5.57 -7.77
C ALA A 65 1.40 -6.91 -7.05
N MET A 66 1.85 -7.00 -5.79
CA MET A 66 1.76 -8.22 -4.98
C MET A 66 0.30 -8.60 -4.68
N LEU A 67 -0.56 -7.61 -4.38
CA LEU A 67 -1.99 -7.86 -4.18
C LEU A 67 -2.67 -8.38 -5.45
N ARG A 68 -2.28 -7.85 -6.62
CA ARG A 68 -2.78 -8.33 -7.91
C ARG A 68 -2.35 -9.77 -8.20
N GLU A 69 -1.12 -10.14 -7.88
CA GLU A 69 -0.64 -11.54 -7.98
C GLU A 69 -1.46 -12.49 -7.09
N LEU A 70 -1.95 -11.99 -5.95
CA LEU A 70 -2.84 -12.72 -5.04
C LEU A 70 -4.32 -12.66 -5.45
N GLY A 71 -4.65 -12.07 -6.61
CA GLY A 71 -6.00 -12.00 -7.16
C GLY A 71 -6.83 -10.79 -6.72
N TYR A 72 -6.22 -9.81 -6.03
CA TYR A 72 -6.88 -8.59 -5.60
C TYR A 72 -6.52 -7.45 -6.55
N GLY A 73 -7.45 -7.11 -7.44
CA GLY A 73 -7.28 -6.10 -8.50
C GLY A 73 -7.55 -6.67 -9.88
N GLY A 74 -7.66 -5.81 -10.90
CA GLY A 74 -8.05 -6.25 -12.24
C GLY A 74 -7.69 -5.29 -13.38
N ARG A 75 -7.19 -4.10 -13.08
CA ARG A 75 -6.66 -3.19 -14.10
C ARG A 75 -5.23 -3.58 -14.44
N ARG A 76 -4.94 -3.63 -15.75
CA ARG A 76 -3.57 -3.69 -16.25
C ARG A 76 -2.92 -2.34 -15.98
N LEU A 77 -2.22 -2.26 -14.85
CA LEU A 77 -1.35 -1.15 -14.50
C LEU A 77 0.03 -1.33 -15.13
N HIS A 78 0.85 -0.28 -15.03
CA HIS A 78 2.26 -0.33 -15.36
C HIS A 78 3.02 -1.40 -14.53
N THR A 79 4.15 -1.86 -15.05
CA THR A 79 5.06 -2.77 -14.35
C THR A 79 5.78 -2.05 -13.21
N ALA A 80 6.37 -2.80 -12.28
CA ALA A 80 7.17 -2.22 -11.20
C ALA A 80 8.32 -1.36 -11.75
N ASP A 81 9.03 -1.83 -12.77
CA ASP A 81 10.13 -1.12 -13.43
C ASP A 81 9.69 0.21 -14.06
N GLU A 82 8.46 0.29 -14.59
CA GLU A 82 7.93 1.53 -15.14
C GLU A 82 7.68 2.57 -14.05
N TYR A 83 7.13 2.18 -12.89
CA TYR A 83 6.96 3.08 -11.74
C TYR A 83 8.31 3.51 -11.17
N GLU A 84 9.27 2.60 -11.06
CA GLU A 84 10.62 2.89 -10.60
C GLU A 84 11.32 3.89 -11.53
N ARG A 85 11.23 3.70 -12.84
CA ARG A 85 11.78 4.64 -13.83
C ARG A 85 11.16 6.04 -13.71
N ILE A 86 9.84 6.13 -13.54
CA ILE A 86 9.17 7.43 -13.39
C ILE A 86 9.61 8.13 -12.10
N ALA A 87 9.68 7.40 -10.98
CA ALA A 87 10.16 7.94 -9.72
C ALA A 87 11.64 8.33 -9.77
N GLY A 88 12.46 7.54 -10.46
CA GLY A 88 13.88 7.81 -10.72
C GLY A 88 14.08 9.10 -11.50
N ASN A 89 13.30 9.30 -12.58
CA ASN A 89 13.34 10.56 -13.34
C ASN A 89 12.98 11.77 -12.47
N ALA A 90 11.96 11.66 -11.61
CA ALA A 90 11.58 12.73 -10.68
C ALA A 90 12.69 13.00 -9.65
N TYR A 91 13.34 11.94 -9.16
CA TYR A 91 14.47 12.03 -8.23
C TYR A 91 15.70 12.70 -8.87
N GLU A 92 16.07 12.31 -10.09
CA GLU A 92 17.25 12.83 -10.81
C GLU A 92 17.08 14.30 -11.23
N SER A 93 15.84 14.71 -11.53
CA SER A 93 15.54 16.07 -11.99
C SER A 93 15.19 17.05 -10.87
N GLY A 94 15.00 16.56 -9.63
CA GLY A 94 14.61 17.36 -8.48
C GLY A 94 15.64 17.40 -7.36
N GLU A 95 15.27 18.03 -6.26
CA GLU A 95 16.02 18.09 -5.01
C GLU A 95 15.08 17.84 -3.82
N GLU A 96 15.63 17.53 -2.65
CA GLU A 96 14.82 17.21 -1.46
C GLU A 96 13.79 18.32 -1.16
N GLY A 97 12.53 17.92 -1.01
CA GLY A 97 11.39 18.83 -0.80
C GLY A 97 10.87 19.52 -2.08
N ARG A 98 11.45 19.23 -3.25
CA ARG A 98 11.07 19.83 -4.54
C ARG A 98 11.01 18.79 -5.67
N TYR A 99 10.79 17.53 -5.34
CA TYR A 99 10.54 16.50 -6.33
C TYR A 99 9.15 16.74 -6.95
N GLY A 100 9.06 16.50 -8.27
CA GLY A 100 7.86 16.79 -9.05
C GLY A 100 7.52 15.68 -10.03
N PHE A 101 6.22 15.42 -10.20
CA PHE A 101 5.73 14.62 -11.31
C PHE A 101 5.20 15.54 -12.42
N ASP A 102 5.60 15.25 -13.65
CA ASP A 102 4.94 15.81 -14.82
C ASP A 102 3.48 15.30 -14.91
N PRO A 103 2.62 15.91 -15.74
CA PRO A 103 1.22 15.50 -15.84
C PRO A 103 1.01 14.02 -16.22
N ALA A 104 1.90 13.42 -17.01
CA ALA A 104 1.79 12.02 -17.41
C ALA A 104 2.14 11.10 -16.24
N ALA A 105 3.26 11.37 -15.55
CA ALA A 105 3.67 10.68 -14.34
C ALA A 105 2.58 10.74 -13.25
N PHE A 106 1.99 11.93 -13.04
CA PHE A 106 0.89 12.12 -12.10
C PHE A 106 -0.30 11.22 -12.44
N LEU A 107 -0.75 11.18 -13.70
CA LEU A 107 -1.88 10.33 -14.11
C LEU A 107 -1.59 8.84 -13.95
N THR A 108 -0.35 8.42 -14.24
CA THR A 108 0.10 7.03 -14.02
C THR A 108 0.01 6.65 -12.53
N PHE A 109 0.52 7.49 -11.63
CA PHE A 109 0.44 7.21 -10.19
C PHE A 109 -0.98 7.42 -9.62
N ALA A 110 -1.80 8.31 -10.16
CA ALA A 110 -3.19 8.46 -9.75
C ALA A 110 -4.00 7.20 -10.04
N ALA A 111 -3.79 6.58 -11.22
CA ALA A 111 -4.40 5.30 -11.56
C ALA A 111 -3.93 4.17 -10.63
N LEU A 112 -2.66 4.17 -10.24
CA LEU A 112 -2.11 3.23 -9.27
C LEU A 112 -2.77 3.37 -7.89
N VAL A 113 -2.78 4.57 -7.31
CA VAL A 113 -3.34 4.80 -5.96
C VAL A 113 -4.83 4.46 -5.95
N THR A 114 -5.56 4.81 -7.01
CA THR A 114 -6.99 4.47 -7.14
C THR A 114 -7.23 2.95 -7.20
N ASP A 115 -6.41 2.21 -7.95
CA ASP A 115 -6.51 0.74 -7.99
C ASP A 115 -6.16 0.15 -6.63
N HIS A 116 -5.15 0.70 -5.95
CA HIS A 116 -4.75 0.25 -4.62
C HIS A 116 -5.83 0.51 -3.56
N ASP A 117 -6.53 1.64 -3.62
CA ASP A 117 -7.68 1.91 -2.73
C ASP A 117 -8.76 0.83 -2.86
N LEU A 118 -9.05 0.40 -4.09
CA LEU A 118 -9.98 -0.70 -4.35
C LEU A 118 -9.45 -2.02 -3.79
N GLN A 119 -8.15 -2.30 -3.94
CA GLN A 119 -7.54 -3.49 -3.36
C GLN A 119 -7.66 -3.50 -1.83
N LEU A 120 -7.42 -2.38 -1.15
CA LEU A 120 -7.54 -2.25 0.31
C LEU A 120 -9.00 -2.41 0.79
N GLU A 121 -9.98 -2.14 -0.07
CA GLU A 121 -11.40 -2.34 0.23
C GLU A 121 -11.81 -3.82 0.24
N ILE A 122 -11.18 -4.65 -0.59
CA ILE A 122 -11.60 -6.05 -0.78
C ILE A 122 -10.62 -7.07 -0.19
N ALA A 123 -9.35 -6.72 -0.03
CA ALA A 123 -8.32 -7.64 0.44
C ALA A 123 -8.44 -7.92 1.94
N PRO A 124 -8.50 -9.19 2.36
CA PRO A 124 -8.49 -9.55 3.77
C PRO A 124 -7.24 -9.06 4.50
N VAL A 125 -7.37 -8.73 5.78
CA VAL A 125 -6.26 -8.28 6.64
C VAL A 125 -5.07 -9.24 6.58
N ARG A 126 -5.31 -10.55 6.58
CA ARG A 126 -4.24 -11.55 6.46
C ARG A 126 -3.42 -11.40 5.18
N VAL A 127 -4.07 -11.05 4.07
CA VAL A 127 -3.41 -10.85 2.78
C VAL A 127 -2.59 -9.55 2.79
N ILE A 128 -3.16 -8.47 3.32
CA ILE A 128 -2.43 -7.21 3.53
C ILE A 128 -1.18 -7.42 4.38
N ASP A 129 -1.29 -8.20 5.45
CA ASP A 129 -0.20 -8.50 6.39
C ASP A 129 0.90 -9.37 5.74
N ILE A 130 0.55 -10.28 4.83
CA ILE A 130 1.54 -11.02 4.01
C ILE A 130 2.33 -10.04 3.13
N VAL A 131 1.64 -9.12 2.45
CA VAL A 131 2.27 -8.11 1.57
C VAL A 131 3.14 -7.16 2.38
N ALA A 132 2.65 -6.65 3.51
CA ALA A 132 3.39 -5.75 4.39
C ALA A 132 4.69 -6.39 4.88
N ARG A 133 4.64 -7.64 5.37
CA ARG A 133 5.84 -8.38 5.77
C ARG A 133 6.82 -8.58 4.62
N GLN A 134 6.34 -8.88 3.43
CA GLN A 134 7.21 -9.02 2.26
C GLN A 134 7.90 -7.70 1.88
N LEU A 135 7.23 -6.55 2.04
CA LEU A 135 7.79 -5.21 1.82
C LEU A 135 8.77 -4.73 2.91
N GLU A 136 8.74 -5.37 4.07
CA GLU A 136 9.69 -5.13 5.17
C GLU A 136 10.95 -5.99 5.04
N ARG A 137 10.89 -7.09 4.29
CA ARG A 137 12.09 -7.88 4.03
C ARG A 137 13.06 -7.00 3.26
N PRO A 138 14.28 -6.74 3.78
CA PRO A 138 15.30 -6.09 2.97
C PRO A 138 15.46 -6.96 1.73
N SER A 139 15.37 -6.37 0.54
CA SER A 139 15.75 -7.08 -0.67
C SER A 139 17.16 -7.59 -0.41
N ALA A 140 17.32 -8.91 -0.32
CA ALA A 140 18.64 -9.49 -0.32
C ALA A 140 19.26 -9.03 -1.64
N ALA A 141 20.22 -8.11 -1.54
CA ALA A 141 20.93 -7.56 -2.67
C ALA A 141 21.39 -8.73 -3.55
N GLN A 142 20.91 -8.73 -4.80
CA GLN A 142 21.49 -9.52 -5.88
C GLN A 142 22.58 -8.67 -6.52
#